data_AF-A0A3E0MW70-F1
#
_entry.id   AF-A0A3E0MW70-F1
#
_cell.length_a   1.000
_cell.length_b   1.000
_cell.length_c   1.000
_cell.angle_alpha   90.00
_cell.angle_beta   90.00
_cell.angle_gamma   90.00
#
_symmetry.space_group_name_H-M   'P 1'
#
loop_
_entity.id
_entity.type
_entity.pdbx_description
1 polymer ?
#
loop_
_entity_poly.entity_id
_entity_poly.type
_entity_poly.pdbx_seq_one_letter_code
_entity_poly.pdbx_strand_id
1 'polypeptide(L)' 'EVKGIAMGVNYGTEKTRFPSPVTVGSKLSATGTVVSVEEASGGIKMVLRIVMQAEGAEKPACIVDAISVYFPA' A
#
# COMPACT_ATOMS: atom_id res chain seq x y z
N GLU A 1 -12.39 -4.39 -4.48
CA GLU A 1 -12.95 -4.58 -3.12
C GLU A 1 -12.52 -5.96 -2.62
N VAL A 2 -12.06 -6.08 -1.38
CA VAL A 2 -11.72 -7.38 -0.76
C VAL A 2 -12.93 -7.85 0.05
N LYS A 3 -13.40 -9.07 -0.18
CA LYS A 3 -14.62 -9.64 0.43
C LYS A 3 -14.32 -10.98 1.10
N GLY A 4 -15.15 -11.37 2.08
CA GLY A 4 -15.09 -12.71 2.67
C GLY A 4 -13.86 -12.97 3.56
N ILE A 5 -13.33 -11.93 4.21
CA ILE A 5 -12.12 -11.99 5.05
C ILE A 5 -12.49 -11.74 6.53
N ALA A 6 -11.94 -12.52 7.45
CA ALA A 6 -12.04 -12.26 8.90
C ALA A 6 -11.00 -11.23 9.36
N MET A 7 -9.80 -11.29 8.79
CA MET A 7 -8.69 -10.41 9.19
C MET A 7 -7.72 -10.12 8.04
N GLY A 8 -7.12 -8.94 8.09
CA GLY A 8 -5.99 -8.54 7.26
C GLY A 8 -4.80 -8.18 8.16
N VAL A 9 -3.65 -8.80 7.90
CA VAL A 9 -2.40 -8.52 8.59
C VAL A 9 -1.54 -7.64 7.70
N ASN A 10 -1.12 -6.48 8.21
CA ASN A 10 -0.03 -5.73 7.58
C ASN A 10 1.27 -6.51 7.82
N TYR A 11 1.78 -7.13 6.77
CA TYR A 11 2.97 -7.98 6.80
C TYR A 11 4.26 -7.17 6.59
N GLY A 12 4.14 -5.85 6.50
CA GLY A 12 5.25 -4.92 6.28
C GLY A 12 5.23 -4.33 4.88
N THR A 13 6.38 -3.79 4.48
CA THR A 13 6.54 -3.05 3.23
C THR A 13 7.88 -3.33 2.59
N GLU A 14 7.91 -3.32 1.27
CA GLU A 14 9.13 -3.36 0.48
C GLU A 14 9.25 -2.13 -0.41
N LYS A 15 10.48 -1.89 -0.91
CA LYS A 15 10.79 -0.81 -1.87
C LYS A 15 10.28 0.58 -1.45
N THR A 16 10.10 0.80 -0.15
CA THR A 16 9.64 2.07 0.42
C THR A 16 10.64 3.18 0.16
N ARG A 17 10.18 4.30 -0.39
CA ARG A 17 10.97 5.50 -0.65
C ARG A 17 10.15 6.74 -0.29
N PHE A 18 10.83 7.80 0.15
CA PHE A 18 10.24 9.11 0.44
C PHE A 18 10.96 10.22 -0.37
N PRO A 19 10.63 10.38 -1.66
CA PRO A 19 11.35 11.30 -2.55
C PRO A 19 11.15 12.79 -2.23
N SER A 20 10.03 13.18 -1.63
CA SER A 20 9.72 14.57 -1.26
C SER A 20 9.10 14.64 0.14
N PRO A 21 9.35 15.74 0.89
CA PRO A 21 8.74 15.94 2.19
C PRO A 21 7.26 16.27 2.07
N VAL A 22 6.50 15.94 3.12
CA VAL A 22 5.11 16.37 3.27
C VAL A 22 5.06 17.39 4.39
N THR A 23 4.73 18.64 4.06
CA THR A 23 4.59 19.70 5.06
C THR A 23 3.23 19.60 5.75
N VAL A 24 3.15 20.08 7.00
CA VAL A 24 1.89 20.12 7.75
C VAL A 24 0.83 20.90 6.96
N GLY A 25 -0.37 20.33 6.85
CA GLY A 25 -1.48 20.92 6.09
C GLY A 25 -1.49 20.58 4.60
N SER A 26 -0.50 19.85 4.09
CA SER A 26 -0.53 19.33 2.71
C SER A 26 -1.74 18.43 2.49
N LYS A 27 -2.36 18.56 1.32
CA LYS A 27 -3.35 17.58 0.83
C LYS A 27 -2.63 16.45 0.11
N LEU A 28 -3.01 15.21 0.41
CA LEU A 28 -2.45 14.00 -0.19
C LEU A 28 -3.49 13.28 -1.04
N SER A 29 -3.03 12.72 -2.15
CA SER A 29 -3.74 11.70 -2.92
C SER A 29 -2.87 10.46 -3.06
N ALA A 30 -3.49 9.31 -3.32
CA ALA A 30 -2.77 8.06 -3.50
C ALA A 30 -3.41 7.21 -4.59
N THR A 31 -2.57 6.53 -5.37
CA THR A 31 -3.01 5.51 -6.33
C THR A 31 -2.43 4.17 -5.91
N GLY A 32 -3.27 3.13 -5.91
CA GLY A 32 -2.89 1.76 -5.62
C GLY A 32 -2.91 0.88 -6.87
N THR A 33 -1.86 0.11 -7.09
CA THR A 33 -1.78 -0.91 -8.15
C THR A 33 -1.48 -2.27 -7.53
N VAL A 34 -2.32 -3.26 -7.80
CA VAL A 34 -2.06 -4.65 -7.37
C VAL A 34 -0.88 -5.18 -8.17
N VAL A 35 0.23 -5.49 -7.49
CA VAL A 35 1.47 -5.99 -8.11
C VAL A 35 1.46 -7.51 -8.17
N SER A 36 1.05 -8.15 -7.08
CA SER A 36 0.88 -9.60 -7.03
C SER A 36 -0.17 -10.00 -6.00
N VAL A 37 -0.75 -11.18 -6.22
CA VAL A 37 -1.64 -11.87 -5.30
C VAL A 37 -1.23 -13.34 -5.32
N GLU A 38 -0.92 -13.88 -4.15
CA GLU A 38 -0.40 -15.24 -3.98
C GLU A 38 -1.15 -15.92 -2.83
N GLU A 39 -1.31 -17.24 -2.92
CA GLU A 39 -1.75 -18.03 -1.77
C GLU A 39 -0.63 -18.04 -0.71
N ALA A 40 -1.01 -17.86 0.54
CA ALA A 40 -0.18 -18.03 1.72
C ALA A 40 -0.83 -19.08 2.63
N SER A 41 -0.10 -19.58 3.63
CA SER A 41 -0.60 -20.62 4.54
C SER A 41 -1.90 -20.19 5.24
N GLY A 42 -3.04 -20.63 4.71
CA GLY A 42 -4.38 -20.30 5.20
C GLY A 42 -4.92 -18.92 4.79
N GLY A 43 -4.27 -18.19 3.88
CA GLY A 43 -4.68 -16.85 3.48
C GLY A 43 -4.20 -16.42 2.09
N ILE A 44 -4.44 -15.16 1.74
CA ILE A 44 -4.03 -14.55 0.48
C ILE A 44 -3.05 -13.42 0.78
N LYS A 45 -1.83 -13.54 0.28
CA LYS A 45 -0.82 -12.49 0.34
C LYS A 45 -0.96 -11.59 -0.89
N MET A 46 -1.19 -10.30 -0.66
CA MET A 46 -1.28 -9.28 -1.70
C MET A 46 -0.15 -8.26 -1.54
N VAL A 47 0.48 -7.92 -2.66
CA VAL A 47 1.40 -6.77 -2.74
C VAL A 47 0.70 -5.65 -3.50
N LEU A 48 0.48 -4.52 -2.83
CA LEU A 48 -0.13 -3.32 -3.38
C LEU A 48 0.92 -2.21 -3.47
N ARG A 49 1.27 -1.79 -4.68
CA ARG A 49 2.09 -0.60 -4.87
C ARG A 49 1.23 0.64 -4.67
N ILE A 50 1.61 1.46 -3.69
CA ILE A 50 0.97 2.73 -3.39
C ILE A 50 1.93 3.85 -3.78
N VAL A 51 1.45 4.78 -4.60
CA VAL A 51 2.14 6.03 -4.92
C VAL A 51 1.34 7.17 -4.30
N MET A 52 1.91 7.85 -3.33
CA MET A 52 1.32 9.00 -2.65
C MET A 52 1.88 10.31 -3.21
N GLN A 53 1.01 11.24 -3.53
CA GLN A 53 1.34 12.54 -4.08
C GLN A 53 0.85 13.65 -3.14
N ALA A 54 1.74 14.59 -2.81
CA ALA A 54 1.34 15.86 -2.20
C ALA A 54 0.96 16.86 -3.28
N GLU A 55 -0.13 17.59 -3.08
CA GLU A 55 -0.60 18.63 -4.01
C GLU A 55 0.51 19.68 -4.22
N GLY A 56 0.82 19.97 -5.50
CA GLY A 56 1.86 20.94 -5.88
C GLY A 56 3.30 20.43 -5.81
N ALA A 57 3.58 19.21 -5.33
CA ALA A 57 4.94 18.67 -5.30
C ALA A 57 5.34 18.05 -6.64
N GLU A 58 6.57 18.31 -7.11
CA GLU A 58 7.08 17.74 -8.38
C GLU A 58 7.36 16.23 -8.30
N LYS A 59 7.63 15.71 -7.11
CA LYS A 59 7.93 14.29 -6.87
C LYS A 59 6.93 13.68 -5.88
N PRO A 60 6.68 12.36 -5.97
CA PRO A 60 5.84 11.66 -5.00
C PRO A 60 6.35 11.82 -3.58
N ALA A 61 5.43 11.94 -2.64
CA ALA A 61 5.71 11.97 -1.21
C ALA A 61 6.23 10.60 -0.73
N CYS A 62 5.60 9.52 -1.21
CA CYS A 62 6.00 8.18 -0.86
C CYS A 62 5.65 7.20 -1.99
N ILE A 63 6.54 6.24 -2.22
CA ILE A 63 6.30 5.08 -3.08
C ILE A 63 6.59 3.86 -2.22
N VAL A 64 5.63 2.93 -2.11
CA VAL A 64 5.75 1.76 -1.25
C VAL A 64 5.04 0.55 -1.85
N ASP A 65 5.65 -0.62 -1.73
CA ASP A 65 4.98 -1.89 -1.95
C ASP A 65 4.48 -2.41 -0.59
N ALA A 66 3.19 -2.20 -0.31
CA ALA A 66 2.56 -2.64 0.92
C ALA A 66 2.16 -4.11 0.82
N ILE A 67 2.55 -4.91 1.80
CA ILE A 67 2.29 -6.36 1.83
C ILE A 67 1.20 -6.63 2.86
N SER A 68 0.10 -7.22 2.43
CA SER A 68 -1.00 -7.63 3.29
C SER A 68 -1.25 -9.12 3.16
N VAL A 69 -1.53 -9.79 4.27
CA VAL A 69 -2.03 -11.18 4.25
C VAL A 69 -3.46 -11.18 4.78
N TYR A 70 -4.40 -11.59 3.93
CA TYR A 70 -5.81 -11.68 4.26
C TYR A 70 -6.20 -13.12 4.56
N PHE A 71 -6.84 -13.35 5.70
CA PHE A 71 -7.35 -14.67 6.08
C PHE A 71 -8.88 -14.69 5.89
N PRO A 72 -9.42 -15.78 5.32
CA PRO A 72 -10.87 -15.91 5.09
C PRO A 72 -11.65 -15.93 6.41
N ALA A 73 -12.93 -15.62 6.34
CA ALA A 73 -13.86 -15.67 7.47
C ALA A 73 -14.22 -17.09 7.91
#